data_AF-A0A3S0EXD8-F1
#
_entry.id   AF-A0A3S0EXD8-F1
#
_cell.length_a   1.000
_cell.length_b   1.000
_cell.length_c   1.000
_cell.angle_alpha   90.00
_cell.angle_beta   90.00
_cell.angle_gamma   90.00
#
_symmetry.space_group_name_H-M   'P 1'
#
loop_
_entity.id
_entity.type
_entity.pdbx_description
1 polymer ?
#
loop_
_entity_poly.entity_id
_entity_poly.type
_entity_poly.pdbx_seq_one_letter_code
_entity_poly.pdbx_strand_id
1 'polypeptide(L)'
;MTRFVFRQAARALLALGLLSATTSAFADIRDYEFKLVKEQIRKGQAVVDVRLIHKPDERPVPDAVIFALRLDMAPDDMEQMTSAIEPVRSPEPGVYRFKVDLTDEGRWRISLAAKVQGEAETLQSRLVLKATP
;
A
#
# COMPACT_ATOMS: atom_id res chain seq x y z
N MET A 1 -77.80 -25.27 13.60
CA MET A 1 -77.60 -24.97 12.17
C MET A 1 -77.02 -23.56 12.11
N THR A 2 -75.81 -23.21 11.67
CA THR A 2 -74.81 -23.87 10.81
C THR A 2 -73.47 -23.14 11.06
N ARG A 3 -72.35 -23.86 11.02
CA ARG A 3 -70.97 -23.33 11.17
C ARG A 3 -70.54 -22.58 9.90
N PHE A 4 -69.75 -21.51 10.03
CA PHE A 4 -68.69 -21.18 9.05
C PHE A 4 -67.46 -20.63 9.75
N VAL A 5 -66.31 -21.16 9.34
CA VAL A 5 -64.95 -21.03 9.89
C VAL A 5 -64.11 -20.20 8.90
N PHE A 6 -62.91 -19.76 9.34
CA PHE A 6 -61.76 -19.28 8.57
C PHE A 6 -61.73 -17.76 8.30
N ARG A 7 -60.63 -17.02 8.42
CA ARG A 7 -59.20 -17.34 8.45
C ARG A 7 -58.43 -16.18 9.10
N GLN A 8 -57.46 -16.51 9.95
CA GLN A 8 -56.42 -15.59 10.41
C GLN A 8 -55.69 -14.98 9.21
N ALA A 9 -55.57 -13.66 9.15
CA ALA A 9 -54.72 -12.97 8.18
C ALA A 9 -53.52 -12.34 8.91
N ALA A 10 -52.49 -13.14 9.14
CA ALA A 10 -51.16 -12.65 9.45
C ALA A 10 -50.36 -12.60 8.15
N ARG A 11 -49.84 -11.43 7.76
CA ARG A 11 -48.80 -11.33 6.73
C ARG A 11 -47.71 -10.37 7.18
N ALA A 12 -46.51 -10.92 7.20
CA ALA A 12 -45.30 -10.41 7.84
C ALA A 12 -44.60 -9.31 7.00
N LEU A 13 -43.97 -8.37 7.70
CA LEU A 13 -43.02 -7.41 7.13
C LEU A 13 -41.70 -8.15 6.81
N LEU A 14 -41.39 -8.32 5.52
CA LEU A 14 -40.05 -8.71 5.08
C LEU A 14 -39.20 -7.44 4.90
N ALA A 15 -38.34 -7.15 5.87
CA ALA A 15 -37.21 -6.24 5.66
C ALA A 15 -36.11 -7.03 4.95
N LEU A 16 -35.93 -6.80 3.65
CA LEU A 16 -34.84 -7.39 2.88
C LEU A 16 -33.56 -6.60 3.17
N GLY A 17 -32.78 -7.05 4.16
CA GLY A 17 -31.42 -6.58 4.37
C GLY A 17 -30.52 -7.07 3.25
N LEU A 18 -30.13 -6.18 2.33
CA LEU A 18 -29.05 -6.45 1.38
C LEU A 18 -27.73 -6.46 2.16
N LEU A 19 -27.33 -7.64 2.61
CA LEU A 19 -25.96 -7.91 3.01
C LEU A 19 -25.12 -7.87 1.73
N SER A 20 -24.51 -6.71 1.45
CA SER A 20 -23.43 -6.61 0.47
C SER A 20 -22.25 -7.44 0.99
N ALA A 21 -22.20 -8.72 0.61
CA ALA A 21 -20.99 -9.51 0.70
C ALA A 21 -19.98 -8.85 -0.25
N THR A 22 -19.03 -8.08 0.30
CA THR A 22 -17.86 -7.64 -0.45
C THR A 22 -17.05 -8.88 -0.77
N THR A 23 -17.29 -9.49 -1.93
CA THR A 23 -16.31 -10.38 -2.53
C THR A 23 -15.06 -9.54 -2.73
N SER A 24 -14.03 -9.77 -1.92
CA SER A 24 -12.68 -9.34 -2.26
C SER A 24 -12.34 -10.03 -3.57
N ALA A 25 -12.56 -9.33 -4.68
CA ALA A 25 -11.89 -9.67 -5.91
C ALA A 25 -10.40 -9.54 -5.58
N PHE A 26 -9.67 -10.66 -5.68
CA PHE A 26 -8.22 -10.62 -5.67
C PHE A 26 -7.82 -9.72 -6.84
N ALA A 27 -7.27 -8.54 -6.57
CA ALA A 27 -6.65 -7.78 -7.64
C ALA A 27 -5.37 -8.52 -8.03
N ASP A 28 -4.85 -8.32 -9.24
CA ASP A 28 -3.54 -8.88 -9.53
C ASP A 28 -2.51 -8.05 -8.74
N ILE A 29 -1.44 -8.65 -8.17
CA ILE A 29 -0.42 -7.84 -7.46
C ILE A 29 0.19 -6.77 -8.37
N ARG A 30 0.14 -6.99 -9.68
CA ARG A 30 0.56 -6.06 -10.73
C ARG A 30 -0.34 -4.83 -10.84
N ASP A 31 -1.52 -4.82 -10.22
CA ASP A 31 -2.40 -3.65 -10.14
C ASP A 31 -1.95 -2.66 -9.07
N TYR A 32 -0.95 -3.00 -8.27
CA TYR A 32 -0.40 -2.13 -7.23
C TYR A 32 0.97 -1.58 -7.63
N GLU A 33 1.27 -0.36 -7.22
CA GLU A 33 2.56 0.26 -7.46
C GLU A 33 2.99 1.17 -6.31
N PHE A 34 4.30 1.18 -6.06
CA PHE A 34 4.92 2.17 -5.19
C PHE A 34 5.36 3.39 -5.99
N LYS A 35 5.13 4.59 -5.45
CA LYS A 35 5.57 5.86 -6.00
C LYS A 35 6.30 6.68 -4.95
N LEU A 36 7.42 7.30 -5.33
CA LEU A 36 8.06 8.32 -4.50
C LEU A 36 7.14 9.54 -4.42
N VAL A 37 6.94 10.09 -3.23
CA VAL A 37 6.25 11.38 -3.06
C VAL A 37 7.17 12.52 -3.50
N LYS A 38 8.48 12.38 -3.29
CA LYS A 38 9.51 13.29 -3.78
C LYS A 38 10.66 12.49 -4.37
N GLU A 39 11.09 12.88 -5.57
CA GLU A 39 12.19 12.22 -6.28
C GLU A 39 13.56 12.87 -6.01
N GLN A 40 13.59 14.10 -5.50
CA GLN A 40 14.82 14.83 -5.17
C GLN A 40 14.84 15.16 -3.69
N ILE A 41 15.94 14.79 -3.03
CA ILE A 41 16.10 14.89 -1.58
C ILE A 41 17.52 15.37 -1.30
N ARG A 42 17.69 16.26 -0.32
CA ARG A 42 19.01 16.70 0.10
C ARG A 42 19.79 15.55 0.74
N LYS A 43 21.09 15.46 0.45
CA LYS A 43 21.99 14.48 1.05
C LYS A 43 22.05 14.59 2.58
N GLY A 44 22.49 13.52 3.21
CA GLY A 44 22.51 13.32 4.66
C GLY A 44 21.24 12.64 5.17
N GLN A 45 20.99 12.80 6.47
CA GLN A 45 19.80 12.25 7.11
C GLN A 45 18.53 12.92 6.59
N ALA A 46 17.63 12.11 6.03
CA ALA A 46 16.40 12.59 5.42
C ALA A 46 15.22 11.67 5.70
N VAL A 47 14.03 12.17 5.37
CA VAL A 47 12.79 11.41 5.41
C VAL A 47 12.29 11.24 3.97
N VAL A 48 12.06 9.99 3.57
CA VAL A 48 11.48 9.63 2.27
C VAL A 48 10.08 9.09 2.48
N ASP A 49 9.13 9.65 1.74
CA ASP A 49 7.75 9.18 1.71
C ASP A 49 7.52 8.41 0.40
N VAL A 50 6.98 7.20 0.52
CA VAL A 50 6.61 6.32 -0.59
C VAL A 50 5.13 6.00 -0.48
N ARG A 51 4.36 6.31 -1.53
CA ARG A 51 2.93 6.01 -1.61
C ARG A 51 2.71 4.66 -2.28
N LEU A 52 1.84 3.82 -1.72
CA LEU A 52 1.32 2.63 -2.41
C LEU A 52 -0.03 2.98 -3.02
N ILE A 53 -0.18 2.74 -4.33
CA ILE A 53 -1.39 3.02 -5.10
C ILE A 53 -1.92 1.72 -5.69
N HIS A 54 -3.23 1.53 -5.65
CA HIS A 54 -3.93 0.60 -6.52
C HIS A 54 -4.26 1.34 -7.83
N LYS A 55 -3.64 0.92 -8.94
CA LYS A 55 -3.67 1.63 -10.22
C LYS A 55 -5.07 1.73 -10.84
N PRO A 56 -5.93 0.68 -10.80
CA PRO A 56 -7.24 0.74 -11.45
C PRO A 56 -8.16 1.86 -10.93
N ASP A 57 -8.08 2.21 -9.64
CA ASP A 57 -8.93 3.23 -9.02
C ASP A 57 -8.14 4.42 -8.43
N GLU A 58 -6.81 4.43 -8.62
CA GLU A 58 -5.86 5.43 -8.15
C GLU A 58 -5.89 5.69 -6.63
N ARG A 59 -6.43 4.75 -5.84
CA ARG A 59 -6.57 4.94 -4.39
C ARG A 59 -5.29 4.57 -3.64
N PRO A 60 -4.96 5.31 -2.56
CA PRO A 60 -3.89 4.90 -1.66
C PRO A 60 -4.26 3.62 -0.92
N VAL A 61 -3.29 2.74 -0.74
CA VAL A 61 -3.48 1.43 -0.10
C VAL A 61 -2.89 1.45 1.31
N PRO A 62 -3.71 1.60 2.36
CA PRO A 62 -3.25 1.56 3.73
C PRO A 62 -2.92 0.13 4.19
N ASP A 63 -2.35 0.01 5.37
CA ASP A 63 -2.18 -1.25 6.12
C ASP A 63 -1.41 -2.37 5.39
N ALA A 64 -0.62 -2.01 4.38
CA ALA A 64 0.36 -2.91 3.78
C ALA A 64 1.55 -3.10 4.73
N VAL A 65 2.01 -4.34 4.82
CA VAL A 65 3.18 -4.67 5.66
C VAL A 65 4.43 -4.55 4.81
N ILE A 66 5.25 -3.54 5.09
CA ILE A 66 6.51 -3.29 4.36
C ILE A 66 7.67 -4.07 4.99
N PHE A 67 8.48 -4.72 4.16
CA PHE A 67 9.66 -5.49 4.56
C PHE A 67 10.72 -5.52 3.45
N ALA A 68 11.83 -6.24 3.69
CA ALA A 68 12.95 -6.37 2.75
C ALA A 68 13.48 -5.01 2.25
N LEU A 69 13.68 -4.08 3.19
CA LEU A 69 14.17 -2.73 2.91
C LEU A 69 15.66 -2.72 2.63
N ARG A 70 16.07 -2.02 1.58
CA ARG A 70 17.47 -1.76 1.25
C ARG A 70 17.60 -0.41 0.57
N LEU A 71 18.66 0.31 0.91
CA LEU A 71 19.08 1.55 0.28
C LEU A 71 20.50 1.36 -0.26
N ASP A 72 20.69 1.56 -1.56
CA ASP A 72 22.00 1.43 -2.22
C ASP A 72 22.16 2.37 -3.43
N MET A 73 23.39 2.51 -3.93
CA MET A 73 23.70 3.32 -5.13
C MET A 73 23.83 2.46 -6.40
N ALA A 74 23.10 1.35 -6.49
CA ALA A 74 23.14 0.47 -7.66
C ALA A 74 22.83 1.14 -9.02
N PRO A 75 21.96 2.18 -9.12
CA PRO A 75 21.75 2.85 -10.39
C PRO A 75 23.04 3.41 -11.02
N ASP A 76 24.04 3.72 -10.19
CA ASP A 76 25.36 4.22 -10.58
C ASP A 76 26.44 3.11 -10.51
N ASP A 77 26.03 1.83 -10.65
CA ASP A 77 26.90 0.63 -10.57
C ASP A 77 27.61 0.46 -9.22
N MET A 78 27.11 1.12 -8.18
CA MET A 78 27.68 1.12 -6.83
C MET A 78 26.76 0.37 -5.84
N GLU A 79 26.26 -0.80 -6.20
CA GLU A 79 25.28 -1.56 -5.38
C GLU A 79 25.80 -2.00 -4.01
N GLN A 80 27.13 -2.10 -3.85
CA GLN A 80 27.79 -2.40 -2.58
C GLN A 80 27.80 -1.20 -1.63
N MET A 81 27.66 0.02 -2.15
CA MET A 81 27.48 1.22 -1.36
C MET A 81 26.05 1.24 -0.83
N THR A 82 25.88 0.68 0.36
CA THR A 82 24.61 0.64 1.09
C THR A 82 24.60 1.70 2.18
N SER A 83 23.39 2.12 2.54
CA SER A 83 23.21 3.01 3.68
C SER A 83 21.98 2.63 4.51
N ALA A 84 21.84 3.26 5.68
CA ALA A 84 20.76 3.02 6.62
C ALA A 84 19.40 3.42 6.03
N ILE A 85 18.42 2.54 6.22
CA ILE A 85 17.01 2.79 5.93
C ILE A 85 16.15 2.14 7.02
N GLU A 86 15.27 2.94 7.63
CA GLU A 86 14.42 2.50 8.72
C GLU A 86 12.97 2.95 8.50
N PRO A 87 11.98 2.05 8.59
CA PRO A 87 10.58 2.46 8.54
C PRO A 87 10.22 3.25 9.80
N VAL A 88 9.47 4.33 9.63
CA VAL A 88 8.93 5.11 10.75
C VAL A 88 7.44 5.34 10.56
N ARG A 89 6.76 5.73 11.63
CA ARG A 89 5.32 5.97 11.59
C ARG A 89 4.98 7.07 10.58
N SER A 90 4.08 6.74 9.65
CA SER A 90 3.47 7.70 8.74
C SER A 90 2.16 8.23 9.34
N PRO A 91 1.86 9.54 9.20
CA PRO A 91 0.57 10.11 9.56
C PRO A 91 -0.49 9.96 8.45
N GLU A 92 -0.09 9.60 7.23
CA GLU A 92 -0.98 9.56 6.07
C GLU A 92 -1.24 8.11 5.61
N PRO A 93 -2.52 7.66 5.55
CA PRO A 93 -2.87 6.32 5.07
C PRO A 93 -2.35 6.03 3.66
N GLY A 94 -1.72 4.87 3.49
CA GLY A 94 -1.12 4.44 2.22
C GLY A 94 0.17 5.16 1.82
N VAL A 95 0.69 6.05 2.68
CA VAL A 95 2.06 6.56 2.60
C VAL A 95 2.90 5.86 3.65
N TYR A 96 4.03 5.31 3.21
CA TYR A 96 5.01 4.63 4.04
C TYR A 96 6.26 5.49 4.11
N ARG A 97 6.72 5.75 5.33
CA ARG A 97 7.77 6.73 5.62
C ARG A 97 9.04 6.03 6.07
N PHE A 98 10.17 6.48 5.54
CA PHE A 98 11.48 5.94 5.87
C PHE A 98 12.43 7.05 6.30
N LYS A 99 13.15 6.83 7.40
CA LYS A 99 14.37 7.57 7.67
C LYS A 99 15.50 6.93 6.88
N VAL A 100 16.25 7.75 6.17
CA VAL A 100 17.39 7.32 5.37
C VAL A 100 18.61 8.16 5.69
N ASP A 101 19.79 7.64 5.40
CA ASP A 101 21.02 8.42 5.37
C ASP A 101 21.61 8.42 3.95
N LEU A 102 21.44 9.51 3.21
CA LEU A 102 21.96 9.64 1.84
C LEU A 102 23.40 10.16 1.91
N THR A 103 24.36 9.28 2.11
CA THR A 103 25.75 9.64 2.46
C THR A 103 26.51 10.37 1.36
N ASP A 104 25.99 10.37 0.13
CA ASP A 104 26.58 11.04 -1.03
C ASP A 104 25.48 11.56 -1.98
N GLU A 105 25.87 12.45 -2.89
CA GLU A 105 25.05 12.93 -4.00
C GLU A 105 24.89 11.86 -5.09
N GLY A 106 23.87 11.99 -5.94
CA GLY A 106 23.67 11.06 -7.05
C GLY A 106 22.41 10.21 -6.91
N ARG A 107 22.35 9.07 -7.61
CA ARG A 107 21.14 8.25 -7.67
C ARG A 107 21.17 7.14 -6.64
N TRP A 108 20.17 7.16 -5.76
CA TRP A 108 19.96 6.15 -4.75
C TRP A 108 18.74 5.32 -5.10
N ARG A 109 18.83 4.01 -4.87
CA ARG A 109 17.74 3.05 -5.04
C ARG A 109 17.23 2.59 -3.69
N ILE A 110 15.92 2.74 -3.48
CA ILE A 110 15.18 2.06 -2.42
C ILE A 110 14.59 0.77 -3.01
N SER A 111 15.04 -0.37 -2.51
CA SER A 111 14.37 -1.65 -2.74
C SER A 111 13.49 -1.98 -1.55
N LEU A 112 12.25 -2.39 -1.81
CA LEU A 112 11.30 -2.76 -0.76
C LEU A 112 10.31 -3.81 -1.27
N ALA A 113 9.76 -4.57 -0.35
CA ALA A 113 8.68 -5.52 -0.59
C ALA A 113 7.50 -5.23 0.34
N ALA A 114 6.30 -5.65 -0.06
CA ALA A 114 5.11 -5.50 0.75
C ALA A 114 4.11 -6.63 0.60
N LYS A 115 3.41 -6.92 1.71
CA LYS A 115 2.15 -7.67 1.69
C LYS A 115 0.99 -6.69 1.68
N VAL A 116 0.19 -6.77 0.63
CA VAL A 116 -1.06 -6.03 0.47
C VAL A 116 -2.20 -6.89 1.02
N GLN A 117 -3.10 -6.29 1.80
CA GLN A 117 -4.21 -7.03 2.39
C GLN A 117 -5.13 -7.58 1.29
N GLY A 118 -5.49 -8.87 1.42
CA GLY A 118 -6.26 -9.57 0.40
C GLY A 118 -5.43 -10.16 -0.73
N GLU A 119 -4.14 -9.79 -0.88
CA GLU A 119 -3.29 -10.31 -1.94
C GLU A 119 -2.40 -11.47 -1.49
N ALA A 120 -2.36 -12.53 -2.30
CA ALA A 120 -1.54 -13.72 -2.01
C ALA A 120 -0.05 -13.46 -2.29
N GLU A 121 0.24 -12.78 -3.39
CA GLU A 121 1.60 -12.50 -3.85
C GLU A 121 2.26 -11.37 -3.05
N THR A 122 3.54 -11.12 -3.33
CA THR A 122 4.31 -10.06 -2.68
C THR A 122 4.61 -8.99 -3.72
N LEU A 123 4.25 -7.74 -3.42
CA LEU A 123 4.68 -6.62 -4.24
C LEU A 123 6.16 -6.34 -3.98
N GLN A 124 6.98 -6.31 -5.03
CA GLN A 124 8.38 -5.92 -4.95
C GLN A 124 8.59 -4.67 -5.80
N SER A 125 9.38 -3.72 -5.30
CA SER A 125 9.67 -2.48 -6.02
C SER A 125 11.10 -2.01 -5.82
N ARG A 126 11.59 -1.30 -6.84
CA ARG A 126 12.86 -0.57 -6.84
C ARG A 126 12.56 0.85 -7.28
N LEU A 127 12.70 1.79 -6.36
CA LEU A 127 12.45 3.21 -6.57
C LEU A 127 13.77 3.94 -6.63
N VAL A 128 13.93 4.88 -7.56
CA VAL A 128 15.16 5.67 -7.69
C VAL A 128 14.87 7.11 -7.30
N LEU A 129 15.62 7.62 -6.32
CA LEU A 129 15.61 9.02 -5.92
C LEU A 129 16.99 9.64 -6.17
N LYS A 130 17.04 10.95 -6.31
CA LYS A 130 18.27 11.72 -6.49
C LYS A 130 18.62 12.48 -5.21
N ALA A 131 19.79 12.19 -4.66
CA ALA A 131 20.41 12.98 -3.61
C ALA A 131 21.03 14.24 -4.21
N THR A 132 20.68 15.41 -3.67
CA THR A 132 21.18 16.73 -4.06
C THR A 132 22.05 17.35 -2.95
N PRO A 133 22.89 18.36 -3.24
CA PRO A 133 23.67 19.08 -2.24
C PRO A 133 22.83 19.68 -1.08
#